data_AF-A0A377UXZ1-F1
#
_entry.id   AF-A0A377UXZ1-F1
#
_cell.length_a   1.000
_cell.length_b   1.000
_cell.length_c   1.000
_cell.angle_alpha   90.00
_cell.angle_beta   90.00
_cell.angle_gamma   90.00
#
_symmetry.space_group_name_H-M   'P 1'
#
loop_
_entity.id
_entity.type
_entity.pdbx_description
1 polymer ?
#
loop_
_entity_poly.entity_id
_entity_poly.type
_entity_poly.pdbx_seq_one_letter_code
_entity_poly.pdbx_strand_id
1 'polypeptide(L)'
;MSIADTLTTAAEAYVDKLSEVVKTPDFSITLGGVALTELADRITSLSVTDNNGFDADQLTLSVDDSDGVTDLPPRGAELAVSIGWLGEALIYKGLYTVDEVGHSGPPDVIDITAHSADFREEMNVRREVSWHDVTVERVVSAIARCYDLKPMISEALNDIEIDHADQTKRVTCRF
;
A
#
# COMPACT_ATOMS: atom_id res chain seq x y z
N MET A 1 -23.80 17.47 45.05
CA MET A 1 -22.70 17.00 44.17
C MET A 1 -21.94 15.96 44.95
N SER A 2 -21.81 14.75 44.41
CA SER A 2 -21.16 13.64 45.13
C SER A 2 -19.66 13.91 45.28
N ILE A 3 -19.05 13.41 46.34
CA ILE A 3 -17.59 13.42 46.52
C ILE A 3 -16.89 12.70 45.34
N ALA A 4 -17.58 11.73 44.74
CA ALA A 4 -17.13 11.04 43.54
C ALA A 4 -17.09 11.96 42.31
N ASP A 5 -18.12 12.79 42.09
CA ASP A 5 -18.13 13.77 40.98
C ASP A 5 -16.97 14.76 41.10
N THR A 6 -16.70 15.25 42.32
CA THR A 6 -15.60 16.19 42.54
C THR A 6 -14.22 15.58 42.32
N LEU A 7 -14.06 14.28 42.58
CA LEU A 7 -12.81 13.55 42.33
C LEU A 7 -12.62 13.29 40.83
N THR A 8 -13.67 12.91 40.12
CA THR A 8 -13.64 12.70 38.67
C THR A 8 -13.31 14.01 37.95
N THR A 9 -13.98 15.12 38.29
CA THR A 9 -13.69 16.43 37.68
C THR A 9 -12.28 16.92 37.97
N ALA A 10 -11.76 16.67 39.18
CA ALA A 10 -10.38 17.02 39.52
C ALA A 10 -9.36 16.16 38.76
N ALA A 11 -9.66 14.89 38.52
CA ALA A 11 -8.83 13.99 37.73
C ALA A 11 -8.82 14.40 36.25
N GLU A 12 -9.98 14.69 35.67
CA GLU A 12 -10.11 15.18 34.29
C GLU A 12 -9.33 16.49 34.09
N ALA A 13 -9.46 17.45 35.01
CA ALA A 13 -8.72 18.71 34.96
C ALA A 13 -7.20 18.52 35.09
N TYR A 14 -6.75 17.47 35.79
CA TYR A 14 -5.33 17.15 35.91
C TYR A 14 -4.79 16.48 34.64
N VAL A 15 -5.58 15.58 34.03
CA VAL A 15 -5.25 14.94 32.74
C VAL A 15 -5.18 15.97 31.62
N ASP A 16 -6.12 16.90 31.56
CA ASP A 16 -6.14 17.99 30.56
C ASP A 16 -4.88 18.87 30.66
N LYS A 17 -4.49 19.20 31.89
CA LYS A 17 -3.27 19.96 32.18
C LYS A 17 -2.00 19.18 31.85
N LEU A 18 -2.03 17.85 31.97
CA LEU A 18 -0.93 16.99 31.57
C LEU A 18 -0.82 16.88 30.05
N SER A 19 -1.94 16.79 29.31
CA SER A 19 -1.92 16.78 27.84
C SER A 19 -1.43 18.10 27.24
N GLU A 20 -1.64 19.23 27.91
CA GLU A 20 -1.10 20.53 27.48
C GLU A 20 0.44 20.59 27.65
N VAL A 21 0.98 19.91 28.66
CA VAL A 21 2.43 19.90 28.97
C VAL A 21 3.15 18.76 28.24
N VAL A 22 2.48 17.63 28.02
CA VAL A 22 3.00 16.44 27.35
C VAL A 22 2.16 16.18 26.10
N LYS A 23 2.73 16.52 24.95
CA LYS A 23 2.11 16.24 23.66
C LYS A 23 2.07 14.73 23.42
N THR A 24 0.89 14.14 23.52
CA THR A 24 0.63 12.75 23.15
C THR A 24 0.29 12.68 21.66
N PRO A 25 1.02 11.89 20.85
CA PRO A 25 0.65 11.69 19.46
C PRO A 25 -0.67 10.95 19.38
N ASP A 26 -1.51 11.35 18.42
CA ASP A 26 -2.80 10.72 18.14
C ASP A 26 -2.89 10.39 16.64
N PHE A 27 -3.68 9.39 16.31
CA PHE A 27 -3.85 8.93 14.93
C PHE A 27 -5.26 8.41 14.69
N SER A 28 -5.69 8.46 13.44
CA SER A 28 -6.96 7.88 13.00
C SER A 28 -6.76 7.11 11.71
N ILE A 29 -7.22 5.87 11.70
CA ILE A 29 -7.18 4.98 10.54
C ILE A 29 -8.62 4.62 10.18
N THR A 30 -8.95 4.77 8.91
CA THR A 30 -10.28 4.51 8.38
C THR A 30 -10.19 3.50 7.24
N LEU A 31 -10.96 2.42 7.32
CA LEU A 31 -11.07 1.38 6.30
C LEU A 31 -12.32 1.63 5.45
N GLY A 32 -12.16 2.03 4.18
CA GLY A 32 -13.31 2.27 3.29
C GLY A 32 -14.36 3.25 3.85
N GLY A 33 -13.94 4.24 4.66
CA GLY A 33 -14.82 5.20 5.32
C GLY A 33 -15.30 4.83 6.72
N VAL A 34 -15.00 3.62 7.22
CA VAL A 34 -15.31 3.20 8.60
C VAL A 34 -14.08 3.35 9.50
N ALA A 35 -14.20 4.11 10.57
CA ALA A 35 -13.11 4.30 11.53
C ALA A 35 -12.82 2.98 12.27
N LEU A 36 -11.55 2.55 12.26
CA LEU A 36 -11.11 1.35 12.96
C LEU A 36 -10.65 1.71 14.38
N THR A 37 -11.58 2.20 15.21
CA THR A 37 -11.28 2.56 16.61
C THR A 37 -10.83 1.36 17.45
N GLU A 38 -11.36 0.16 17.19
CA GLU A 38 -10.97 -1.07 17.91
C GLU A 38 -9.50 -1.47 17.65
N LEU A 39 -8.95 -1.12 16.48
CA LEU A 39 -7.54 -1.35 16.19
C LEU A 39 -6.65 -0.30 16.86
N ALA A 40 -7.16 0.91 17.16
CA ALA A 40 -6.35 2.00 17.71
C ALA A 40 -5.67 1.62 19.03
N ASP A 41 -6.38 0.89 19.90
CA ASP A 41 -5.84 0.42 21.19
C ASP A 41 -4.85 -0.76 21.05
N ARG A 42 -4.87 -1.46 19.91
CA ARG A 42 -4.04 -2.66 19.64
C ARG A 42 -2.82 -2.36 18.77
N ILE A 43 -2.74 -1.17 18.20
CA ILE A 43 -1.62 -0.77 17.34
C ILE A 43 -0.38 -0.56 18.20
N THR A 44 0.65 -1.34 17.89
CA THR A 44 1.97 -1.23 18.53
C THR A 44 2.85 -0.25 17.79
N SER A 45 2.78 -0.22 16.45
CA SER A 45 3.56 0.72 15.65
C SER A 45 2.82 1.15 14.38
N LEU A 46 2.94 2.44 14.05
CA LEU A 46 2.44 3.05 12.82
C LEU A 46 3.60 3.84 12.20
N SER A 47 3.97 3.52 10.96
CA SER A 47 5.02 4.22 10.23
C SER A 47 4.52 4.60 8.85
N VAL A 48 4.67 5.87 8.50
CA VAL A 48 4.40 6.41 7.15
C VAL A 48 5.74 6.86 6.57
N THR A 49 6.09 6.29 5.42
CA THR A 49 7.32 6.61 4.68
C THR A 49 6.93 7.23 3.35
N ASP A 50 7.19 8.54 3.21
CA ASP A 50 7.06 9.24 1.94
C ASP A 50 8.26 8.89 1.05
N ASN A 51 8.01 8.22 -0.07
CA ASN A 51 9.06 7.83 -1.01
C ASN A 51 9.07 8.82 -2.20
N ASN A 52 10.27 9.14 -2.69
CA ASN A 52 10.42 10.02 -3.85
C ASN A 52 10.91 9.21 -5.05
N GLY A 53 10.30 9.39 -6.21
CA GLY A 53 10.75 8.78 -7.46
C GLY A 53 9.73 7.80 -8.05
N PHE A 54 10.15 6.57 -8.32
CA PHE A 54 9.30 5.53 -8.92
C PHE A 54 8.60 4.64 -7.87
N ASP A 55 8.96 4.77 -6.60
CA ASP A 55 8.38 4.03 -5.49
C ASP A 55 7.24 4.82 -4.86
N ALA A 56 6.14 4.15 -4.53
CA ALA A 56 4.99 4.77 -3.87
C ALA A 56 5.25 4.93 -2.36
N ASP A 57 4.52 5.86 -1.74
CA ASP A 57 4.56 6.01 -0.29
C ASP A 57 4.10 4.71 0.39
N GLN A 58 4.78 4.36 1.46
CA GLN A 58 4.57 3.12 2.20
C GLN A 58 4.00 3.40 3.58
N LEU A 59 2.96 2.66 3.94
CA LEU A 59 2.37 2.61 5.26
C LEU A 59 2.65 1.22 5.87
N THR A 60 3.27 1.20 7.04
CA THR A 60 3.49 -0.01 7.82
C THR A 60 2.76 0.09 9.15
N LEU A 61 1.98 -0.93 9.48
CA LEU A 61 1.20 -1.02 10.70
C LEU A 61 1.48 -2.35 11.39
N SER A 62 1.83 -2.32 12.68
CA SER A 62 1.94 -3.52 13.51
C SER A 62 0.85 -3.52 14.57
N VAL A 63 0.05 -4.58 14.61
CA VAL A 63 -1.10 -4.76 15.51
C VAL A 63 -0.86 -5.98 16.38
N ASP A 64 -1.11 -5.84 17.68
CA ASP A 64 -1.09 -6.96 18.63
C ASP A 64 -2.35 -7.83 18.47
N ASP A 65 -2.16 -9.12 18.17
CA ASP A 65 -3.25 -10.11 18.04
C ASP A 65 -3.14 -11.22 19.10
N SER A 66 -2.59 -10.90 20.27
CA SER A 66 -2.47 -11.83 21.39
C SER A 66 -3.80 -12.48 21.83
N ASP A 67 -4.95 -11.88 21.50
CA ASP A 67 -6.28 -12.40 21.82
C ASP A 67 -6.96 -13.16 20.65
N GLY A 68 -6.45 -13.07 19.41
CA GLY A 68 -7.04 -13.67 18.21
C GLY A 68 -8.41 -13.10 17.79
N VAL A 69 -8.73 -11.88 18.22
CA VAL A 69 -10.03 -11.21 17.98
C VAL A 69 -9.91 -10.10 16.92
N THR A 70 -8.71 -9.84 16.40
CA THR A 70 -8.50 -8.73 15.45
C THR A 70 -9.05 -9.09 14.09
N ASP A 71 -10.02 -8.32 13.59
CA ASP A 71 -10.48 -8.43 12.20
C ASP A 71 -9.40 -7.87 11.27
N LEU A 72 -8.71 -8.77 10.55
CA LEU A 72 -7.72 -8.37 9.55
C LEU A 72 -8.40 -7.63 8.38
N PRO A 73 -7.91 -6.45 7.98
CA PRO A 73 -8.40 -5.82 6.76
C PRO A 73 -8.10 -6.71 5.55
N PRO A 74 -9.03 -6.87 4.60
CA PRO A 74 -8.78 -7.67 3.41
C PRO A 74 -7.68 -7.03 2.56
N ARG A 75 -6.91 -7.88 1.86
CA ARG A 75 -5.93 -7.39 0.88
C ARG A 75 -6.66 -6.56 -0.19
N GLY A 76 -6.13 -5.37 -0.45
CA GLY A 76 -6.72 -4.40 -1.34
C GLY A 76 -7.70 -3.43 -0.72
N ALA A 77 -7.91 -3.47 0.59
CA ALA A 77 -8.70 -2.46 1.25
C ALA A 77 -7.96 -1.12 1.22
N GLU A 78 -8.72 -0.04 1.07
CA GLU A 78 -8.22 1.33 1.13
C GLU A 78 -8.23 1.83 2.58
N LEU A 79 -7.05 2.22 3.05
CA LEU A 79 -6.78 2.77 4.37
C LEU A 79 -6.49 4.26 4.27
N ALA A 80 -7.34 5.09 4.86
CA ALA A 80 -7.07 6.51 5.04
C ALA A 80 -6.39 6.71 6.40
N VAL A 81 -5.23 7.38 6.40
CA VAL A 81 -4.43 7.62 7.61
C VAL A 81 -4.36 9.11 7.91
N SER A 82 -4.62 9.46 9.17
CA SER A 82 -4.43 10.81 9.70
C SER A 82 -3.61 10.75 10.99
N ILE A 83 -2.64 11.65 11.15
CA ILE A 83 -1.74 11.70 12.30
C ILE A 83 -1.72 13.13 12.86
N GLY A 84 -1.70 13.28 14.18
CA GLY A 84 -1.64 14.56 14.84
C GLY A 84 -1.30 14.46 16.32
N TRP A 85 -1.78 15.43 17.08
CA TRP A 85 -1.64 15.48 18.53
C TRP A 85 -3.01 15.35 19.17
N LEU A 86 -3.07 14.66 20.31
CA LEU A 86 -4.28 14.53 21.10
C LEU A 86 -4.79 15.95 21.46
N GLY A 87 -6.03 16.25 21.10
CA GLY A 87 -6.66 17.57 21.32
C GLY A 87 -6.43 18.60 20.19
N GLU A 88 -5.63 18.29 19.18
CA GLU A 88 -5.48 19.09 17.95
C GLU A 88 -6.19 18.41 16.77
N ALA A 89 -6.39 19.14 15.67
CA ALA A 89 -6.93 18.56 14.45
C ALA A 89 -5.89 17.60 13.81
N LEU A 90 -6.30 16.36 13.56
CA LEU A 90 -5.48 15.35 12.89
C LEU A 90 -5.17 15.79 11.45
N ILE A 91 -3.93 15.56 11.01
CA ILE A 91 -3.47 15.90 9.65
C ILE A 91 -3.64 14.67 8.77
N TYR A 92 -4.43 14.80 7.71
CA TYR A 92 -4.58 13.77 6.69
C TYR A 92 -3.26 13.52 5.96
N LYS A 93 -2.83 12.25 5.92
CA LYS A 93 -1.57 11.82 5.29
C LYS A 93 -1.76 11.24 3.91
N GLY A 94 -2.86 10.54 3.67
CA GLY A 94 -3.12 9.93 2.38
C GLY A 94 -4.02 8.72 2.47
N LEU A 95 -4.24 8.12 1.29
CA LEU A 95 -4.96 6.88 1.10
C LEU A 95 -3.93 5.81 0.67
N TYR A 96 -3.95 4.67 1.34
CA TYR A 96 -3.03 3.56 1.09
C TYR A 96 -3.83 2.29 0.82
N THR A 97 -3.46 1.53 -0.21
CA THR A 97 -4.06 0.24 -0.53
C THR A 97 -3.27 -0.87 0.15
N VAL A 98 -3.94 -1.73 0.91
CA VAL A 98 -3.30 -2.88 1.59
C VAL A 98 -2.77 -3.85 0.55
N ASP A 99 -1.48 -4.12 0.58
CA ASP A 99 -0.82 -5.06 -0.32
C ASP A 99 -0.65 -6.42 0.38
N GLU A 100 0.05 -6.41 1.51
CA GLU A 100 0.39 -7.60 2.27
C GLU A 100 -0.09 -7.50 3.72
N VAL A 101 -0.57 -8.64 4.22
CA VAL A 101 -0.87 -8.83 5.64
C VAL A 101 -0.11 -10.09 6.08
N GLY A 102 0.88 -9.87 6.94
CA GLY A 102 1.72 -10.88 7.58
C GLY A 102 1.26 -11.14 8.99
N HIS A 103 1.52 -12.35 9.47
CA HIS A 103 1.26 -12.76 10.84
C HIS A 103 2.51 -13.45 11.37
N SER A 104 3.01 -12.97 12.51
CA SER A 104 4.16 -13.54 13.19
C SER A 104 3.72 -14.19 14.51
N GLY A 105 4.37 -15.30 14.86
CA GLY A 105 4.06 -16.08 16.07
C GLY A 105 4.66 -15.47 17.34
N PRO A 106 4.58 -16.15 18.49
CA PRO A 106 4.52 -15.54 19.82
C PRO A 106 5.67 -14.56 20.14
N PRO A 107 5.36 -13.31 20.57
CA PRO A 107 4.02 -12.73 20.70
C PRO A 107 3.32 -12.56 19.34
N ASP A 108 2.02 -12.85 19.28
CA ASP A 108 1.27 -12.85 18.02
C ASP A 108 1.07 -11.41 17.52
N VAL A 109 1.76 -11.07 16.42
CA VAL A 109 1.74 -9.73 15.84
C VAL A 109 1.35 -9.81 14.38
N ILE A 110 0.40 -8.97 13.98
CA ILE A 110 -0.03 -8.79 12.61
C ILE A 110 0.69 -7.57 12.02
N ASP A 111 1.43 -7.78 10.95
CA ASP A 111 2.11 -6.72 10.20
C ASP A 111 1.36 -6.46 8.89
N ILE A 112 0.86 -5.25 8.71
CA ILE A 112 0.14 -4.81 7.52
C ILE A 112 1.02 -3.83 6.77
N THR A 113 1.26 -4.10 5.49
CA THR A 113 1.96 -3.21 4.57
C THR A 113 1.01 -2.72 3.49
N ALA A 114 0.93 -1.40 3.32
CA ALA A 114 0.06 -0.75 2.35
C ALA A 114 0.84 0.32 1.57
N HIS A 115 0.42 0.57 0.32
CA HIS A 115 1.09 1.52 -0.58
C HIS A 115 0.09 2.53 -1.16
N SER A 116 0.55 3.76 -1.42
CA SER A 116 -0.27 4.84 -1.99
C SER A 116 -0.71 4.57 -3.44
N ALA A 117 -0.02 3.67 -4.15
CA ALA A 117 -0.39 3.19 -5.47
C ALA A 117 -0.80 1.71 -5.42
N ASP A 118 -1.81 1.34 -6.22
CA ASP A 118 -2.18 -0.06 -6.39
C ASP A 118 -1.23 -0.75 -7.38
N PHE A 119 -0.23 -1.45 -6.85
CA PHE A 119 0.72 -2.22 -7.68
C PHE A 119 0.13 -3.51 -8.27
N ARG A 120 -1.13 -3.85 -7.96
CA ARG A 120 -1.73 -5.14 -8.33
C ARG A 120 -2.33 -5.13 -9.74
N GLU A 121 -2.77 -3.98 -10.26
CA GLU A 121 -3.65 -3.99 -11.43
C GLU A 121 -2.94 -4.06 -12.79
N GLU A 122 -1.72 -3.50 -12.98
CA GLU A 122 -1.13 -3.46 -14.34
C GLU A 122 0.39 -3.68 -14.48
N MET A 123 1.20 -3.58 -13.42
CA MET A 123 2.67 -3.61 -13.57
C MET A 123 3.34 -4.97 -13.31
N ASN A 124 2.59 -5.99 -12.90
CA ASN A 124 3.15 -7.27 -12.45
C ASN A 124 2.82 -8.48 -13.35
N VAL A 125 2.31 -8.27 -14.56
CA VAL A 125 2.20 -9.36 -15.53
C VAL A 125 3.54 -9.53 -16.22
N ARG A 126 4.41 -10.37 -15.66
CA ARG A 126 5.61 -10.84 -16.36
C ARG A 126 5.17 -11.72 -17.52
N ARG A 127 5.01 -11.12 -18.71
CA ARG A 127 4.64 -11.83 -19.93
C ARG A 127 5.90 -12.47 -20.52
N GLU A 128 5.95 -13.79 -20.48
CA GLU A 128 6.86 -14.57 -21.31
C GLU A 128 6.12 -14.93 -22.60
N VAL A 129 6.65 -14.49 -23.73
CA VAL A 129 6.10 -14.85 -25.04
C VAL A 129 7.24 -15.48 -25.82
N SER A 130 7.16 -16.80 -25.99
CA SER A 130 8.08 -17.54 -26.84
C SER A 130 7.52 -17.55 -28.26
N TRP A 131 8.22 -16.89 -29.18
CA TRP A 131 7.81 -16.84 -30.56
C TRP A 131 8.55 -17.94 -31.33
N HIS A 132 7.80 -18.85 -31.93
CA HIS A 132 8.31 -19.90 -32.79
C HIS A 132 7.76 -19.64 -34.20
N ASP A 133 8.62 -19.71 -35.21
CA ASP A 133 8.21 -19.62 -36.62
C ASP A 133 7.49 -18.27 -36.92
N VAL A 134 8.16 -17.17 -36.55
CA VAL A 134 7.64 -15.81 -36.75
C VAL A 134 8.54 -14.99 -37.66
N THR A 135 7.91 -14.25 -38.56
CA THR A 135 8.57 -13.25 -39.38
C THR A 135 8.81 -11.98 -38.58
N VAL A 136 9.84 -11.20 -38.97
CA VAL A 136 10.14 -9.88 -38.38
C VAL A 136 8.90 -8.97 -38.37
N GLU A 137 8.04 -9.09 -39.38
CA GLU A 137 6.78 -8.38 -39.49
C GLU A 137 5.85 -8.57 -38.28
N ARG A 138 5.65 -9.83 -37.86
CA ARG A 138 4.74 -10.19 -36.76
C ARG A 138 5.25 -9.67 -35.42
N VAL A 139 6.57 -9.71 -35.22
CA VAL A 139 7.22 -9.24 -34.00
C VAL A 139 7.13 -7.72 -33.88
N VAL A 140 7.50 -6.99 -34.94
CA VAL A 140 7.49 -5.52 -34.93
C VAL A 140 6.06 -4.97 -34.86
N SER A 141 5.10 -5.62 -35.52
CA SER A 141 3.69 -5.25 -35.44
C SER A 141 3.09 -5.45 -34.05
N ALA A 142 3.48 -6.52 -33.34
CA ALA A 142 3.04 -6.76 -31.96
C ALA A 142 3.58 -5.68 -31.00
N ILE A 143 4.85 -5.29 -31.13
CA ILE A 143 5.43 -4.19 -30.34
C ILE A 143 4.76 -2.86 -30.65
N ALA A 144 4.56 -2.55 -31.93
CA ALA A 144 3.97 -1.30 -32.35
C ALA A 144 2.53 -1.14 -31.81
N ARG A 145 1.74 -2.23 -31.78
CA ARG A 145 0.42 -2.26 -31.13
C ARG A 145 0.48 -2.05 -29.62
N CYS A 146 1.52 -2.52 -28.94
CA CYS A 146 1.69 -2.28 -27.50
C CYS A 146 1.97 -0.82 -27.14
N TYR A 147 2.45 0.00 -28.08
CA TYR A 147 2.79 1.42 -27.86
C TYR A 147 1.92 2.39 -28.67
N ASP A 148 0.85 1.92 -29.31
CA ASP A 148 0.00 2.72 -30.24
C ASP A 148 0.81 3.39 -31.38
N LEU A 149 1.87 2.73 -31.83
CA LEU A 149 2.75 3.23 -32.90
C LEU A 149 2.41 2.55 -34.23
N LYS A 150 2.68 3.25 -35.34
CA LYS A 150 2.58 2.67 -36.70
C LYS A 150 3.87 1.92 -37.03
N PRO A 151 3.84 0.59 -37.23
CA PRO A 151 5.03 -0.14 -37.66
C PRO A 151 5.43 0.30 -39.08
N MET A 152 6.71 0.61 -39.29
CA MET A 152 7.31 0.80 -40.61
C MET A 152 8.45 -0.20 -40.78
N ILE A 153 8.28 -1.13 -41.72
CA ILE A 153 9.25 -2.19 -42.04
C ILE A 153 9.51 -2.10 -43.54
N SER A 154 10.78 -2.20 -43.96
CA SER A 154 11.15 -2.25 -45.38
C SER A 154 10.90 -3.65 -45.95
N GLU A 155 10.44 -3.73 -47.21
CA GLU A 155 10.11 -5.02 -47.86
C GLU A 155 11.27 -6.03 -47.85
N ALA A 156 12.52 -5.56 -47.81
CA ALA A 156 13.72 -6.40 -47.78
C ALA A 156 13.94 -7.15 -46.44
N LEU A 157 13.28 -6.74 -45.36
CA LEU A 157 13.41 -7.34 -44.02
C LEU A 157 12.17 -8.14 -43.62
N ASN A 158 11.15 -8.20 -44.48
CA ASN A 158 9.84 -8.75 -44.14
C ASN A 158 9.84 -10.29 -44.08
N ASP A 159 10.63 -10.93 -44.96
CA ASP A 159 10.72 -12.39 -45.12
C ASP A 159 11.94 -13.02 -44.41
N ILE A 160 12.59 -12.31 -43.50
CA ILE A 160 13.66 -12.92 -42.69
C ILE A 160 13.00 -13.77 -41.61
N GLU A 161 13.06 -15.09 -41.79
CA GLU A 161 12.64 -16.05 -40.78
C GLU A 161 13.57 -15.97 -39.58
N ILE A 162 12.99 -15.75 -38.40
CA ILE A 162 13.71 -15.84 -37.14
C ILE A 162 13.50 -17.27 -36.61
N ASP A 163 14.56 -18.08 -36.66
CA ASP A 163 14.55 -19.48 -36.19
C ASP A 163 14.15 -19.58 -34.71
N HIS A 164 14.60 -18.63 -33.88
CA HIS A 164 14.16 -18.51 -32.50
C HIS A 164 14.37 -17.09 -31.94
N ALA A 165 13.38 -16.55 -31.21
CA ALA A 165 13.50 -15.30 -30.46
C ALA A 165 12.96 -15.45 -29.03
N ASP A 166 13.87 -15.35 -28.06
CA ASP A 166 13.55 -15.41 -26.64
C ASP A 166 13.45 -14.02 -26.01
N GLN A 167 12.28 -13.67 -25.48
CA GLN A 167 12.12 -12.53 -24.59
C GLN A 167 12.20 -13.00 -23.13
N THR A 168 13.41 -12.97 -22.55
CA THR A 168 13.61 -13.46 -21.17
C THR A 168 13.40 -12.36 -20.12
N LYS A 169 12.40 -12.55 -19.24
CA LYS A 169 12.17 -11.84 -17.96
C LYS A 169 12.34 -10.31 -17.99
N ARG A 170 11.47 -9.59 -18.69
CA ARG A 170 11.45 -8.11 -18.64
C ARG A 170 10.03 -7.56 -18.57
N VAL A 171 9.89 -6.43 -17.87
CA VAL A 171 8.64 -5.66 -17.71
C VAL A 171 8.30 -4.84 -18.97
N THR A 172 9.25 -4.74 -19.90
CA THR A 172 9.16 -3.92 -21.13
C THR A 172 9.34 -4.80 -22.36
N CYS A 173 8.54 -4.56 -23.42
CA CYS A 173 8.68 -5.19 -24.74
C CYS A 173 9.92 -4.63 -25.47
N ARG A 174 11.11 -5.06 -25.04
CA ARG A 174 12.40 -4.77 -25.68
C ARG A 174 13.17 -6.07 -25.78
N PHE A 175 13.46 -6.47 -27.02
CA PHE A 175 14.38 -7.56 -27.34
C PHE A 175 15.81 -7.17 -26.91
#